data_AF-A0A942F7X1-F1
#
_entry.id   AF-A0A942F7X1-F1
#
_cell.length_a   1.000
_cell.length_b   1.000
_cell.length_c   1.000
_cell.angle_alpha   90.00
_cell.angle_beta   90.00
_cell.angle_gamma   90.00
#
_symmetry.space_group_name_H-M   'P 1'
#
loop_
_entity.id
_entity.type
_entity.pdbx_description
1 polymer ?
#
loop_
_entity_poly.entity_id
_entity_poly.type
_entity_poly.pdbx_seq_one_letter_code
_entity_poly.pdbx_strand_id
1 'polypeptide(L)'
;MNHPLLAIALAGAVLFSLPSHAKEFPIGTPHKVAGMEIAAVYLAPVKMEPEGMMRKAEASDIHLEADIHALKDHLLAAVSFRVNLVSASSRTRS
;
A
#
# COMPACT_ATOMS: atom_id res chain seq x y z
N MET A 1 -34.94 -26.57 14.46
CA MET A 1 -33.65 -27.25 14.28
C MET A 1 -32.61 -26.46 15.06
N ASN A 2 -31.96 -27.10 16.03
CA ASN A 2 -31.00 -26.44 16.90
C ASN A 2 -29.66 -26.52 16.15
N HIS A 3 -29.03 -25.39 15.85
CA HIS A 3 -27.79 -25.33 15.09
C HIS A 3 -26.57 -24.99 15.97
N PRO A 4 -26.28 -25.76 17.05
CA PRO A 4 -25.19 -25.44 17.96
C PRO A 4 -23.84 -25.52 17.25
N LEU A 5 -23.69 -26.38 16.24
CA LEU A 5 -22.49 -26.46 15.40
C LEU A 5 -22.27 -25.19 14.57
N LEU A 6 -23.34 -24.57 14.07
CA LEU A 6 -23.26 -23.30 13.34
C LEU A 6 -22.87 -22.16 14.28
N ALA A 7 -23.41 -22.14 15.50
CA ALA A 7 -23.09 -21.16 16.52
C ALA A 7 -21.62 -21.26 16.99
N ILE A 8 -21.11 -22.49 17.19
CA ILE A 8 -19.71 -22.73 17.55
C ILE A 8 -18.77 -22.34 16.40
N ALA A 9 -19.11 -22.66 15.16
CA ALA A 9 -18.31 -22.27 13.99
C ALA A 9 -18.24 -20.74 13.82
N LEU A 10 -19.35 -20.04 14.04
CA LEU A 10 -19.42 -18.57 13.94
C LEU A 10 -18.65 -17.89 15.08
N ALA A 11 -18.76 -18.40 16.31
CA ALA A 11 -17.99 -17.91 17.46
C ALA A 11 -16.48 -18.14 17.27
N GLY A 12 -16.08 -19.28 16.70
CA GLY A 12 -14.70 -19.56 16.31
C GLY A 12 -14.18 -18.56 15.27
N ALA A 13 -14.95 -18.28 14.21
CA ALA A 13 -14.53 -17.36 13.16
C ALA A 13 -14.27 -15.93 13.66
N VAL A 14 -15.05 -15.45 14.64
CA VAL A 14 -14.82 -14.13 15.26
C VAL A 14 -13.50 -14.10 16.05
N LEU A 15 -13.16 -15.19 16.75
CA LEU A 15 -11.92 -15.28 17.53
C LEU A 15 -10.65 -15.36 16.65
N PHE A 16 -10.78 -15.77 15.39
CA PHE A 16 -9.67 -15.87 14.43
C PHE A 16 -9.54 -14.68 13.46
N SER A 17 -10.34 -13.63 13.61
CA SER A 17 -10.23 -12.43 12.77
C SER A 17 -8.99 -11.62 13.13
N LEU A 18 -7.90 -11.77 12.36
CA LEU A 18 -6.69 -10.96 12.50
C LEU A 18 -6.90 -9.55 11.91
N PRO A 19 -6.41 -8.47 12.56
CA PRO A 19 -6.42 -7.14 11.97
C PRO A 19 -5.53 -7.10 10.73
N SER A 20 -6.08 -6.59 9.62
CA SER A 20 -5.28 -6.26 8.44
C SER A 20 -4.58 -4.92 8.67
N HIS A 21 -3.25 -4.92 8.70
CA HIS A 21 -2.45 -3.71 8.80
C HIS A 21 -2.04 -3.24 7.40
N ALA A 22 -2.25 -1.95 7.11
CA ALA A 22 -1.71 -1.29 5.91
C ALA A 22 -0.19 -1.17 6.04
N LYS A 23 0.51 -2.27 5.75
CA LYS A 23 1.96 -2.35 5.85
C LYS A 23 2.59 -1.92 4.53
N GLU A 24 3.59 -1.06 4.63
CA GLU A 24 4.43 -0.63 3.51
C GLU A 24 5.65 -1.54 3.41
N PHE A 25 6.04 -1.85 2.17
CA PHE A 25 7.16 -2.72 1.84
C PHE A 25 8.16 -1.95 0.97
N PRO A 26 9.41 -1.73 1.44
CA PRO A 26 10.39 -0.97 0.69
C PRO A 26 10.87 -1.75 -0.55
N ILE A 27 11.14 -1.02 -1.62
CA ILE A 27 11.72 -1.53 -2.85
C ILE A 27 13.17 -1.09 -2.91
N GLY A 28 14.08 -2.05 -2.71
CA GLY A 28 15.52 -1.78 -2.74
C GLY A 28 15.97 -0.77 -1.69
N THR A 29 16.93 0.07 -2.06
CA THR A 29 17.53 1.10 -1.18
C THR A 29 17.16 2.49 -1.69
N PRO A 30 16.88 3.47 -0.79
CA PRO A 30 16.64 4.84 -1.21
C PRO A 30 17.80 5.42 -2.03
N HIS A 31 17.48 6.20 -3.05
CA HIS A 31 18.44 6.87 -3.92
C HIS A 31 18.57 8.35 -3.55
N LYS A 32 19.80 8.84 -3.45
CA LYS A 32 20.09 10.27 -3.23
C LYS A 32 20.48 10.93 -4.55
N VAL A 33 19.64 11.82 -5.05
CA VAL A 33 19.82 12.48 -6.34
C VAL A 33 19.25 13.90 -6.28
N ALA A 34 19.93 14.85 -6.93
CA ALA A 34 19.48 16.24 -7.05
C ALA A 34 19.07 16.91 -5.70
N GLY A 35 19.80 16.62 -4.62
CA GLY A 35 19.49 17.19 -3.30
C GLY A 35 18.29 16.56 -2.59
N MET A 36 17.76 15.45 -3.10
CA MET A 36 16.64 14.71 -2.52
C MET A 36 17.02 13.24 -2.26
N GLU A 37 16.36 12.64 -1.29
CA GLU A 37 16.30 11.20 -1.08
C GLU A 37 14.95 10.69 -1.63
N ILE A 38 15.01 9.69 -2.51
CA ILE A 38 13.86 9.10 -3.17
C ILE A 38 13.80 7.62 -2.78
N ALA A 39 12.75 7.23 -2.07
CA ALA A 39 12.45 5.84 -1.72
C ALA A 39 11.23 5.36 -2.50
N ALA A 40 11.21 4.08 -2.85
CA ALA A 40 10.05 3.44 -3.46
C ALA A 40 9.47 2.41 -2.50
N VAL A 41 8.14 2.41 -2.36
CA VAL A 41 7.42 1.48 -1.49
C VAL A 41 6.20 0.93 -2.20
N TYR A 42 5.83 -0.31 -1.89
CA TYR A 42 4.52 -0.84 -2.26
C TYR A 42 3.72 -1.26 -1.03
N LEU A 43 2.40 -1.20 -1.14
CA LEU A 43 1.47 -1.61 -0.10
C LEU A 43 0.22 -2.25 -0.71
N ALA A 44 -0.71 -2.67 0.16
CA ALA A 44 -2.03 -3.14 -0.28
C ALA A 44 -2.75 -2.08 -1.13
N PRO A 45 -3.55 -2.48 -2.13
CA PRO A 45 -4.31 -1.53 -2.95
C PRO A 45 -5.19 -0.61 -2.11
N VAL A 46 -5.12 0.70 -2.39
CA VAL A 46 -5.92 1.73 -1.71
C VAL A 46 -6.99 2.30 -2.64
N LYS A 47 -8.17 2.60 -2.07
CA LYS A 47 -9.22 3.34 -2.77
C LYS A 47 -8.85 4.82 -2.77
N MET A 48 -9.07 5.48 -3.91
CA MET A 48 -8.61 6.83 -4.19
C MET A 48 -9.72 7.63 -4.85
N GLU A 49 -9.77 8.93 -4.53
CA GLU A 49 -10.67 9.90 -5.16
C GLU A 49 -9.87 11.00 -5.87
N PRO A 50 -10.32 11.50 -7.04
CA PRO A 50 -11.48 11.04 -7.80
C PRO A 50 -11.23 9.69 -8.52
N GLU A 51 -12.29 8.90 -8.69
CA GLU A 51 -12.22 7.69 -9.52
C GLU A 51 -11.78 8.01 -10.97
N GLY A 52 -11.14 7.03 -11.62
CA GLY A 52 -10.82 7.07 -13.05
C GLY A 52 -9.39 7.52 -13.39
N MET A 53 -8.64 8.09 -12.44
CA MET A 53 -7.23 8.47 -12.63
C MET A 53 -6.27 7.27 -12.56
N MET A 54 -6.66 6.23 -11.82
CA MET A 54 -5.88 5.01 -11.63
C MET A 54 -6.77 3.77 -11.70
N ARG A 55 -6.12 2.60 -11.82
CA ARG A 55 -6.79 1.31 -11.75
C ARG A 55 -7.48 1.15 -10.40
N LYS A 56 -8.70 0.59 -10.41
CA LYS A 56 -9.48 0.34 -9.19
C LYS A 56 -8.71 -0.57 -8.23
N ALA A 57 -8.85 -0.32 -6.93
CA ALA A 57 -8.18 -1.09 -5.88
C ALA A 57 -8.52 -2.58 -5.97
N GLU A 58 -9.78 -2.92 -6.25
CA GLU A 58 -10.29 -4.29 -6.37
C GLU A 58 -9.70 -5.06 -7.55
N ALA A 59 -9.16 -4.35 -8.53
CA ALA A 59 -8.55 -4.93 -9.72
C ALA A 59 -7.02 -4.91 -9.66
N SER A 60 -6.44 -4.40 -8.56
CA SER A 60 -5.01 -4.19 -8.39
C SER A 60 -4.47 -5.16 -7.33
N ASP A 61 -3.21 -5.53 -7.48
CA ASP A 61 -2.52 -6.43 -6.56
C ASP A 61 -1.70 -5.62 -5.55
N ILE A 62 -1.13 -4.49 -5.99
CA ILE A 62 -0.34 -3.58 -5.16
C ILE A 62 -0.61 -2.11 -5.52
N HIS A 63 -0.41 -1.23 -4.56
CA HIS A 63 -0.24 0.20 -4.76
C HIS A 63 1.24 0.55 -4.65
N LEU A 64 1.78 1.31 -5.61
CA LEU A 64 3.19 1.69 -5.67
C LEU A 64 3.34 3.20 -5.48
N GLU A 65 4.23 3.60 -4.58
CA GLU A 65 4.49 4.99 -4.23
C GLU A 65 5.97 5.34 -4.31
N ALA A 66 6.26 6.61 -4.58
CA ALA A 66 7.57 7.22 -4.36
C ALA A 66 7.49 8.23 -3.22
N ASP A 67 8.30 8.02 -2.20
CA ASP A 67 8.53 8.96 -1.10
C ASP A 67 9.77 9.80 -1.43
N ILE A 68 9.56 11.10 -1.59
CA ILE A 68 10.58 12.07 -2.02
C ILE A 68 10.77 13.08 -0.91
N HIS A 69 11.96 13.08 -0.32
CA HIS A 69 12.34 13.99 0.76
C HIS A 69 13.53 14.84 0.35
N ALA A 70 13.50 16.13 0.64
CA ALA A 70 14.71 16.95 0.53
C ALA A 70 15.78 16.48 1.54
N LEU A 71 17.05 16.50 1.14
CA LEU A 71 18.15 16.25 2.07
C LEU A 71 18.26 17.39 3.09
N LYS A 72 18.80 17.09 4.28
CA LYS A 72 18.87 18.03 5.43
C LYS A 72 19.54 19.37 5.10
N ASP A 73 20.49 19.37 4.18
CA ASP A 73 21.26 20.57 3.80
C ASP A 73 20.64 21.30 2.59
N HIS A 74 19.45 20.90 2.15
CA HIS A 74 18.75 21.53 1.03
C HIS A 74 17.87 22.69 1.50
N LEU A 75 17.72 23.74 0.68
CA LEU A 75 16.89 24.93 0.97
C LEU A 75 15.41 24.59 1.25
N LEU A 76 14.97 23.40 0.87
CA LEU A 76 13.62 22.87 1.04
C LEU A 76 13.56 21.69 2.02
N ALA A 77 14.48 21.57 2.98
CA ALA A 77 14.61 20.39 3.87
C ALA A 77 13.32 19.95 4.60
N ALA A 78 12.33 20.83 4.75
CA ALA A 78 11.02 20.50 5.32
C ALA A 78 10.01 19.89 4.31
N VAL A 79 10.37 19.86 3.03
CA VAL A 79 9.47 19.44 1.95
C VAL A 79 9.60 17.94 1.71
N SER A 80 8.47 17.25 1.84
CA SER A 80 8.32 15.82 1.62
C SER A 80 7.09 15.58 0.78
N PHE A 81 7.21 14.76 -0.26
CA PHE A 81 6.11 14.38 -1.13
C PHE A 81 6.00 12.88 -1.21
N ARG A 82 4.76 12.39 -1.23
CA ARG A 82 4.43 11.02 -1.57
C ARG A 82 3.67 11.04 -2.88
N VAL A 83 4.17 10.31 -3.86
CA VAL A 83 3.61 10.28 -5.22
C VAL A 83 3.11 8.89 -5.52
N ASN A 84 1.83 8.79 -5.88
CA ASN A 84 1.26 7.53 -6.35
C ASN A 84 1.70 7.27 -7.78
N LEU A 85 2.48 6.22 -7.98
CA LEU A 85 3.08 5.88 -9.27
C LEU A 85 2.14 5.01 -10.09
N VAL A 86 1.60 3.95 -9.50
CA VAL A 86 0.71 3.00 -10.19
C VAL A 86 -0.07 2.12 -9.21
N SER A 87 -1.27 1.70 -9.63
CA SER A 87 -1.94 0.51 -9.08
C SER A 87 -1.79 -0.63 -10.09
N ALA A 88 -0.96 -1.62 -9.74
CA ALA A 88 -0.50 -2.66 -10.67
C ALA A 88 -1.18 -4.00 -10.37
N SER A 89 -1.39 -4.82 -11.39
CA SER A 89 -1.86 -6.20 -11.26
C SER A 89 -0.91 -7.15 -11.97
N SER A 90 -0.55 -8.25 -11.32
CA SER A 90 0.31 -9.29 -11.86
C SER A 90 -0.45 -10.03 -12.95
N ARG A 91 -0.11 -9.75 -14.21
CA ARG A 91 -0.24 -10.76 -15.25
C ARG A 91 1.00 -11.61 -15.17
N THR A 92 0.84 -12.86 -14.75
CA THR A 92 1.75 -13.91 -15.19
C THR A 92 1.74 -13.87 -16.71
N ARG A 93 2.87 -13.43 -17.31
CA ARG A 93 3.13 -13.76 -18.70
C ARG A 93 3.38 -15.27 -18.72
N SER A 94 2.35 -16.05 -19.06
CA SER A 94 2.51 -17.41 -19.54
C SER A 94 3.15 -17.38 -20.92
#